data_AF-A0A7S1Z4L5-F1
#
_entry.id   AF-A0A7S1Z4L5-F1
#
_cell.length_a   1.000
_cell.length_b   1.000
_cell.length_c   1.000
_cell.angle_alpha   90.00
_cell.angle_beta   90.00
_cell.angle_gamma   90.00
#
_symmetry.space_group_name_H-M   'P 1'
#
loop_
_entity.id
_entity.type
_entity.pdbx_description
1 polymer ?
#
loop_
_entity_poly.entity_id
_entity_poly.type
_entity_poly.pdbx_seq_one_letter_code
_entity_poly.pdbx_strand_id
1 'polypeptide(L)'
;CARHRRRRRRRRRRRRRGLHAKLLTALVRMSGSKSHVVQAWTARAFAVQSSGPVEVRPRIAGHPGVVGSLVSLAGRGRSAVARTAALEALGSLAMHEGSAARVATNVVVLAALVETASAG
;
A
#
# COMPACT_ATOMS: atom_id res chain seq x y z
N CYS A 1 -33.13 -5.07 21.35
CA CYS A 1 -31.88 -4.85 22.13
C CYS A 1 -30.76 -4.10 21.37
N ALA A 2 -30.72 -2.76 21.45
CA ALA A 2 -29.72 -1.92 20.77
C ALA A 2 -28.27 -2.11 21.27
N ARG A 3 -28.07 -2.40 22.58
CA ARG A 3 -26.75 -2.68 23.18
C ARG A 3 -26.09 -3.93 22.57
N HIS A 4 -26.86 -4.97 22.28
CA HIS A 4 -26.32 -6.18 21.63
C HIS A 4 -25.89 -5.92 20.18
N ARG A 5 -26.69 -5.16 19.41
CA ARG A 5 -26.35 -4.75 18.03
C ARG A 5 -25.07 -3.90 17.99
N ARG A 6 -24.88 -2.98 18.94
CA ARG A 6 -23.64 -2.18 19.08
C ARG A 6 -22.41 -3.05 19.38
N ARG A 7 -22.52 -4.01 20.30
CA ARG A 7 -21.42 -4.97 20.62
C ARG A 7 -21.04 -5.83 19.41
N ARG A 8 -22.01 -6.36 18.65
CA ARG A 8 -21.75 -7.16 17.43
C ARG A 8 -21.04 -6.33 16.35
N ARG A 9 -21.47 -5.07 16.11
CA ARG A 9 -20.82 -4.16 15.14
C ARG A 9 -19.35 -3.88 15.52
N ARG A 10 -19.06 -3.62 16.80
CA ARG A 10 -17.68 -3.39 17.28
C ARG A 10 -16.79 -4.62 17.06
N ARG A 11 -17.27 -5.83 17.38
CA ARG A 11 -16.52 -7.08 17.14
C ARG A 11 -16.21 -7.31 15.66
N ARG A 12 -17.20 -7.09 14.77
CA ARG A 12 -16.99 -7.20 13.31
C ARG A 12 -15.95 -6.21 12.79
N ARG A 13 -15.99 -4.95 13.24
CA ARG A 13 -14.98 -3.94 12.87
C ARG A 13 -13.57 -4.32 13.34
N ARG A 14 -13.41 -4.83 14.57
CA ARG A 14 -12.12 -5.31 15.09
C ARG A 14 -11.57 -6.47 14.26
N ARG A 15 -12.40 -7.47 13.94
CA ARG A 15 -12.00 -8.60 13.08
C ARG A 15 -11.57 -8.15 11.69
N ARG A 16 -12.32 -7.25 11.05
CA ARG A 16 -11.96 -6.69 9.73
C ARG A 16 -10.61 -5.95 9.76
N ARG A 17 -10.35 -5.15 10.80
CA ARG A 17 -9.04 -4.48 10.97
C ARG A 17 -7.89 -5.49 11.11
N GLY A 18 -8.09 -6.56 11.88
CA GLY A 18 -7.09 -7.61 12.04
C GLY A 18 -6.79 -8.36 10.73
N LEU A 19 -7.81 -8.63 9.92
CA LEU A 19 -7.63 -9.25 8.59
C LEU A 19 -6.87 -8.34 7.63
N HIS A 20 -7.17 -7.04 7.64
CA HIS A 20 -6.47 -6.07 6.78
C HIS A 20 -4.98 -5.98 7.12
N ALA A 21 -4.61 -5.90 8.40
CA ALA A 21 -3.21 -5.90 8.81
C ALA A 21 -2.46 -7.20 8.43
N LYS A 22 -3.14 -8.35 8.52
CA LYS A 22 -2.57 -9.63 8.08
C LYS A 22 -2.35 -9.67 6.57
N LEU A 23 -3.30 -9.13 5.79
CA LEU A 23 -3.16 -9.00 4.34
C LEU A 23 -1.95 -8.13 3.99
N LEU A 24 -1.82 -6.95 4.59
CA LEU A 24 -0.67 -6.06 4.34
C LEU A 24 0.66 -6.73 4.69
N THR A 25 0.71 -7.47 5.80
CA THR A 25 1.90 -8.24 6.19
C THR A 25 2.25 -9.32 5.15
N ALA A 26 1.24 -10.02 4.61
CA ALA A 26 1.46 -11.01 3.56
C ALA A 26 1.99 -10.35 2.27
N LEU A 27 1.40 -9.22 1.85
CA LEU A 27 1.85 -8.48 0.67
C LEU A 27 3.29 -7.96 0.83
N VAL A 28 3.66 -7.45 2.00
CA VAL A 28 5.04 -7.04 2.29
C VAL A 28 5.99 -8.23 2.12
N ARG A 29 5.66 -9.41 2.64
CA ARG A 29 6.50 -10.61 2.46
C ARG A 29 6.58 -11.03 0.99
N MET A 30 5.47 -11.02 0.27
CA MET A 30 5.42 -11.39 -1.14
C MET A 30 6.19 -10.44 -2.06
N SER A 31 6.31 -9.16 -1.67
CA SER A 31 7.05 -8.16 -2.45
C SER A 31 8.53 -8.51 -2.64
N GLY A 32 9.12 -9.27 -1.71
CA GLY A 32 10.49 -9.76 -1.79
C GLY A 32 10.67 -11.04 -2.62
N SER A 33 9.60 -11.56 -3.23
CA SER A 33 9.68 -12.76 -4.09
C SER A 33 10.58 -12.51 -5.30
N LYS A 34 11.32 -13.54 -5.73
CA LYS A 34 12.11 -13.52 -6.97
C LYS A 34 11.25 -13.65 -8.24
N SER A 35 9.98 -14.07 -8.08
CA SER A 35 9.04 -14.22 -9.20
C SER A 35 8.45 -12.88 -9.61
N HIS A 36 8.69 -12.48 -10.85
CA HIS A 36 8.15 -11.23 -11.42
C HIS A 36 6.61 -11.22 -11.45
N VAL A 37 5.98 -12.38 -11.67
CA VAL A 37 4.53 -12.54 -11.61
C VAL A 37 4.01 -12.22 -10.21
N VAL A 38 4.64 -12.80 -9.18
CA VAL A 38 4.26 -12.55 -7.77
C VAL A 38 4.46 -11.08 -7.41
N GLN A 39 5.56 -10.46 -7.84
CA GLN A 39 5.80 -9.03 -7.63
C GLN A 39 4.71 -8.16 -8.28
N ALA A 40 4.33 -8.46 -9.53
CA ALA A 40 3.30 -7.71 -10.25
C ALA A 40 1.92 -7.83 -9.57
N TRP A 41 1.53 -9.05 -9.17
CA TRP A 41 0.29 -9.25 -8.40
C TRP A 41 0.32 -8.54 -7.05
N THR A 42 1.46 -8.58 -6.37
CA THR A 42 1.65 -7.90 -5.09
C THR A 42 1.53 -6.38 -5.24
N ALA A 43 2.17 -5.80 -6.26
CA ALA A 43 2.10 -4.37 -6.56
C ALA A 43 0.65 -3.95 -6.90
N ARG A 44 -0.04 -4.71 -7.77
CA ARG A 44 -1.47 -4.48 -8.08
C ARG A 44 -2.35 -4.56 -6.85
N ALA A 45 -2.12 -5.53 -5.97
CA ALA A 45 -2.87 -5.65 -4.74
C ALA A 45 -2.68 -4.40 -3.85
N PHE A 46 -1.45 -3.89 -3.73
CA PHE A 46 -1.21 -2.62 -3.04
C PHE A 46 -1.91 -1.43 -3.71
N ALA A 47 -1.88 -1.34 -5.04
CA ALA A 47 -2.57 -0.28 -5.79
C ALA A 47 -4.07 -0.30 -5.48
N VAL A 48 -4.72 -1.45 -5.62
CA VAL A 48 -6.15 -1.61 -5.30
C VAL A 48 -6.47 -1.24 -3.85
N GLN A 49 -5.64 -1.66 -2.90
CA GLN A 49 -5.84 -1.30 -1.49
C GLN A 49 -5.70 0.20 -1.24
N SER A 50 -4.74 0.84 -1.91
CA SER A 50 -4.43 2.27 -1.75
C SER A 50 -5.45 3.17 -2.44
N SER A 51 -6.04 2.70 -3.55
CA SER A 51 -7.16 3.36 -4.25
C SER A 51 -8.49 3.18 -3.52
N GLY A 52 -8.54 2.38 -2.46
CA GLY A 52 -9.71 2.22 -1.61
C GLY A 52 -10.11 3.48 -0.83
N PRO A 53 -11.07 3.35 0.11
CA PRO A 53 -11.58 4.47 0.90
C PRO A 53 -10.46 5.23 1.60
N VAL A 54 -10.59 6.56 1.62
CA VAL A 54 -9.58 7.50 2.08
C VAL A 54 -9.12 7.19 3.52
N GLU A 55 -10.02 6.71 4.38
CA GLU A 55 -9.73 6.40 5.79
C GLU A 55 -8.85 5.17 5.98
N VAL A 56 -8.62 4.39 4.92
CA VAL A 56 -7.76 3.20 4.92
C VAL A 56 -6.32 3.55 4.56
N ARG A 57 -6.10 4.63 3.79
CA ARG A 57 -4.77 5.02 3.27
C ARG A 57 -3.74 5.30 4.37
N PRO A 58 -4.05 6.06 5.45
CA PRO A 58 -3.11 6.25 6.55
C PRO A 58 -2.73 4.95 7.25
N ARG A 59 -3.64 3.96 7.28
CA ARG A 59 -3.35 2.64 7.87
C ARG A 59 -2.43 1.82 6.98
N ILE A 60 -2.61 1.90 5.67
CA ILE A 60 -1.75 1.22 4.69
C ILE A 60 -0.34 1.81 4.77
N ALA A 61 -0.23 3.13 4.62
CA ALA A 61 1.05 3.84 4.70
C ALA A 61 1.73 3.69 6.08
N GLY A 62 0.93 3.46 7.12
CA GLY A 62 1.41 3.21 8.48
C GLY A 62 1.75 1.78 8.82
N HIS A 63 1.46 0.83 7.94
CA HIS A 63 1.79 -0.56 8.20
C HIS A 63 3.30 -0.78 7.97
N PRO A 64 4.02 -1.41 8.91
CA PRO A 64 5.45 -1.62 8.78
C PRO A 64 5.81 -2.33 7.46
N GLY A 65 6.80 -1.76 6.76
CA GLY A 65 7.32 -2.32 5.52
C GLY A 65 6.53 -2.00 4.25
N VAL A 66 5.28 -1.50 4.31
CA VAL A 66 4.48 -1.27 3.08
C VAL A 66 5.13 -0.24 2.17
N VAL A 67 5.47 0.94 2.70
CA VAL A 67 6.08 2.01 1.88
C VAL A 67 7.44 1.55 1.32
N GLY A 68 8.27 0.89 2.14
CA GLY A 68 9.56 0.35 1.68
C GLY A 68 9.42 -0.74 0.60
N SER A 69 8.45 -1.63 0.74
CA SER A 69 8.12 -2.64 -0.28
C SER A 69 7.67 -1.99 -1.59
N LEU A 70 6.81 -0.97 -1.53
CA LEU A 70 6.35 -0.24 -2.70
C LEU A 70 7.50 0.49 -3.40
N VAL A 71 8.38 1.15 -2.64
CA VAL A 71 9.60 1.78 -3.18
C VAL A 71 10.48 0.76 -3.87
N SER A 72 10.72 -0.38 -3.22
CA SER A 72 11.55 -1.44 -3.80
C SER A 72 10.92 -2.00 -5.09
N LEU A 73 9.60 -2.18 -5.13
CA LEU A 73 8.89 -2.64 -6.34
C LEU A 73 8.92 -1.58 -7.44
N ALA A 74 8.83 -0.29 -7.10
CA ALA A 74 8.90 0.81 -8.07
C ALA A 74 10.28 0.98 -8.70
N GLY A 75 11.35 0.88 -7.90
CA GLY A 75 12.72 1.08 -8.38
C GLY A 75 13.40 -0.19 -8.90
N ARG A 76 13.14 -1.35 -8.28
CA ARG A 76 13.83 -2.62 -8.59
C ARG A 76 12.89 -3.71 -9.12
N GLY A 77 11.62 -3.39 -9.33
CA GLY A 77 10.67 -4.33 -9.90
C GLY A 77 11.11 -4.76 -11.29
N ARG A 78 11.21 -6.08 -11.50
CA ARG A 78 11.65 -6.65 -12.79
C ARG A 78 10.60 -6.50 -13.90
N SER A 79 9.35 -6.24 -13.52
CA SER A 79 8.23 -6.05 -14.44
C SER A 79 7.83 -4.59 -14.47
N ALA A 80 7.68 -4.03 -15.68
CA ALA A 80 7.10 -2.70 -15.86
C ALA A 80 5.74 -2.58 -15.18
N VAL A 81 4.90 -3.63 -15.25
CA VAL A 81 3.60 -3.69 -14.58
C VAL A 81 3.74 -3.55 -13.06
N ALA A 82 4.73 -4.22 -12.47
CA ALA A 82 4.98 -4.13 -11.03
C ALA A 82 5.43 -2.71 -10.64
N ARG A 83 6.30 -2.09 -11.46
CA ARG A 83 6.79 -0.73 -11.23
C ARG A 83 5.65 0.29 -11.30
N THR A 84 4.88 0.28 -12.39
CA THR A 84 3.76 1.22 -12.58
C THR A 84 2.72 1.08 -11.48
N ALA A 85 2.29 -0.15 -11.15
CA ALA A 85 1.32 -0.37 -10.08
C ALA A 85 1.86 0.06 -8.70
N ALA A 86 3.16 -0.10 -8.44
CA ALA A 86 3.78 0.37 -7.21
C ALA A 86 3.81 1.91 -7.14
N LEU A 87 4.11 2.59 -8.24
CA LEU A 87 4.06 4.06 -8.34
C LEU A 87 2.63 4.58 -8.18
N GLU A 88 1.64 3.95 -8.80
CA GLU A 88 0.21 4.27 -8.62
C GLU A 88 -0.22 4.14 -7.15
N ALA A 89 0.21 3.07 -6.48
CA ALA A 89 -0.06 2.87 -5.06
C ALA A 89 0.58 3.98 -4.22
N LEU A 90 1.84 4.33 -4.48
CA LEU A 90 2.56 5.41 -3.80
C LEU A 90 1.89 6.77 -4.02
N GLY A 91 1.52 7.10 -5.26
CA GLY A 91 0.79 8.32 -5.59
C GLY A 91 -0.57 8.40 -4.88
N SER A 92 -1.33 7.30 -4.88
CA SER A 92 -2.62 7.22 -4.20
C SER A 92 -2.50 7.45 -2.68
N LEU A 93 -1.43 6.95 -2.06
CA LEU A 93 -1.12 7.19 -0.65
C LEU A 93 -0.61 8.61 -0.40
N ALA A 94 0.16 9.17 -1.32
CA ALA A 94 0.72 10.53 -1.21
C ALA A 94 -0.35 11.62 -1.33
N MET A 95 -1.40 11.40 -2.11
CA MET A 95 -2.51 12.36 -2.29
C MET A 95 -3.37 12.59 -1.03
N HIS A 96 -3.10 11.91 0.07
CA HIS A 96 -3.84 12.10 1.31
C HIS A 96 -2.91 12.58 2.43
N GLU A 97 -3.22 13.72 3.04
CA GLU A 97 -2.38 14.42 4.02
C GLU A 97 -1.92 13.49 5.17
N GLY A 98 -2.82 12.65 5.69
CA GLY A 98 -2.51 11.71 6.77
C GLY A 98 -1.55 10.56 6.40
N SER A 99 -1.23 10.39 5.12
CA SER A 99 -0.24 9.41 4.61
C SER A 99 0.90 10.07 3.84
N ALA A 100 0.73 11.30 3.36
CA ALA A 100 1.71 12.05 2.57
C ALA A 100 3.07 12.14 3.26
N ALA A 101 3.11 12.55 4.53
CA ALA A 101 4.37 12.66 5.28
C ALA A 101 5.16 11.35 5.34
N ARG A 102 4.46 10.21 5.46
CA ARG A 102 5.09 8.87 5.53
C ARG A 102 5.62 8.39 4.18
N VAL A 103 4.99 8.83 3.10
CA VAL A 103 5.46 8.58 1.74
C VAL A 103 6.64 9.50 1.41
N ALA A 104 6.54 10.79 1.77
CA ALA A 104 7.56 11.82 1.53
C ALA A 104 8.86 11.61 2.32
N THR A 105 8.82 10.94 3.48
CA THR A 105 10.05 10.60 4.22
C THR A 105 10.98 9.63 3.48
N ASN A 106 10.51 8.96 2.42
CA ASN A 106 11.41 8.21 1.55
C ASN A 106 11.85 9.09 0.38
N VAL A 107 13.06 9.65 0.48
CA VAL A 107 13.72 10.42 -0.59
C VAL A 107 13.76 9.64 -1.91
N VAL A 108 13.85 8.31 -1.85
CA VAL A 108 13.78 7.41 -3.02
C VAL A 108 12.40 7.41 -3.68
N VAL A 109 11.29 7.57 -2.94
CA VAL A 109 9.95 7.75 -3.54
C VAL A 109 9.91 9.04 -4.34
N LEU A 110 10.40 10.13 -3.77
CA LEU A 110 10.37 11.45 -4.41
C LEU A 110 11.24 11.45 -5.67
N ALA A 111 12.45 10.89 -5.60
CA ALA A 111 13.31 10.74 -6.77
C ALA A 111 12.66 9.87 -7.86
N ALA A 112 12.09 8.72 -7.49
CA ALA A 112 11.41 7.83 -8.44
C ALA A 112 10.16 8.47 -9.08
N LEU A 113 9.38 9.23 -8.30
CA LEU A 113 8.21 9.96 -8.82
C LEU A 113 8.62 11.07 -9.78
N VAL A 114 9.65 11.86 -9.42
CA VAL A 114 10.18 12.94 -10.28
C VAL A 114 10.71 12.37 -11.59
N GLU A 115 11.50 11.30 -11.52
CA GLU A 115 12.07 10.65 -12.71
C GLU A 115 10.99 10.11 -13.64
N THR A 116 9.92 9.51 -13.08
CA THR A 116 8.76 9.08 -13.89
C THR A 116 7.90 10.23 -14.42
N ALA A 117 7.87 11.38 -13.74
CA ALA A 117 7.14 12.57 -14.21
C ALA A 117 7.91 13.32 -15.30
N SER A 118 9.24 13.22 -15.34
CA SER A 118 10.09 13.81 -16.38
C SER A 118 10.26 12.94 -17.64
N ALA A 119 9.80 11.69 -17.59
CA ALA A 119 9.95 10.71 -18.67
C ALA A 119 8.70 10.62 -19.58
N GLY A 120 7.70 11.47 -19.38
CA GLY A 120 6.51 11.62 -20.23
C GLY A 120 6.40 13.04 -20.76
#